data_AF-A0A7W9QFF3-F1
#
_entry.id   AF-A0A7W9QFF3-F1
#
_cell.length_a   1.000
_cell.length_b   1.000
_cell.length_c   1.000
_cell.angle_alpha   90.00
_cell.angle_beta   90.00
_cell.angle_gamma   90.00
#
_symmetry.space_group_name_H-M   'P 1'
#
loop_
_entity.id
_entity.type
_entity.pdbx_description
1 polymer ?
#
loop_
_entity_poly.entity_id
_entity_poly.type
_entity_poly.pdbx_seq_one_letter_code
_entity_poly.pdbx_strand_id
1 'polypeptide(L)'
;MTSLQDPVMDLVHASLEPAANTARLRAEHPACQVVIRVVESDLAADGAEHVNMLAIGAGVAAAGLTAWLAQEGDRDTTDIISEFEKVAGSQGFASTPLVEMLKTLLTGPAGMEQTAKFMVRLFHDDEEAFYDLIVELGGYIASCIGLLAAHGISSRDDTLEALDGMLDSFYTG
;
A
#
# COMPACT_ATOMS: atom_id res chain seq x y z
N MET A 1 2.74 -23.75 3.23
CA MET A 1 1.62 -22.80 3.39
C MET A 1 2.26 -21.45 3.27
N THR A 2 2.03 -20.75 2.16
CA THR A 2 2.40 -19.34 2.02
C THR A 2 1.55 -18.55 3.02
N SER A 3 2.17 -17.62 3.73
CA SER A 3 1.48 -16.80 4.72
C SER A 3 0.62 -15.76 4.01
N LEU A 4 -0.47 -15.31 4.64
CA LEU A 4 -1.41 -14.36 4.02
C LEU A 4 -0.78 -12.98 3.79
N GLN A 5 0.29 -12.64 4.52
CA GLN A 5 1.08 -11.42 4.33
C GLN A 5 2.12 -11.49 3.21
N ASP A 6 2.49 -12.68 2.72
CA ASP A 6 3.56 -12.84 1.71
C ASP A 6 3.31 -11.96 0.46
N PRO A 7 2.09 -11.90 -0.11
CA PRO A 7 1.82 -11.04 -1.26
C PRO A 7 1.98 -9.54 -0.96
N VAL A 8 1.71 -9.11 0.27
CA VAL A 8 1.86 -7.71 0.71
C VAL A 8 3.35 -7.38 0.82
N MET A 9 4.14 -8.26 1.42
CA MET A 9 5.59 -8.07 1.52
C MET A 9 6.25 -8.11 0.14
N ASP A 10 5.82 -9.00 -0.75
CA ASP A 10 6.26 -9.03 -2.15
C ASP A 10 5.96 -7.69 -2.87
N LEU A 11 4.75 -7.13 -2.67
CA LEU A 11 4.38 -5.83 -3.22
C LEU A 11 5.29 -4.71 -2.69
N VAL A 12 5.58 -4.71 -1.39
CA VAL A 12 6.47 -3.72 -0.75
C VAL A 12 7.89 -3.84 -1.28
N HIS A 13 8.45 -5.04 -1.33
CA HIS A 13 9.79 -5.28 -1.87
C HIS A 13 9.89 -4.84 -3.33
N ALA A 14 8.91 -5.20 -4.15
CA ALA A 14 8.84 -4.82 -5.55
C ALA A 14 8.72 -3.29 -5.73
N SER A 15 7.98 -2.61 -4.85
CA SER A 15 7.84 -1.15 -4.87
C SER A 15 9.11 -0.41 -4.45
N LEU A 16 9.99 -1.07 -3.70
CA LEU A 16 11.29 -0.52 -3.29
C LEU A 16 12.41 -0.80 -4.31
N GLU A 17 12.15 -1.56 -5.37
CA GLU A 17 13.14 -1.82 -6.42
C GLU A 17 13.42 -0.56 -7.23
N PRO A 18 14.69 -0.28 -7.61
CA PRO A 18 15.01 0.85 -8.48
C PRO A 18 14.23 0.83 -9.80
N ALA A 19 13.91 -0.36 -10.30
CA ALA A 19 13.15 -0.56 -11.53
C ALA A 19 11.75 0.07 -11.47
N ALA A 20 11.10 0.11 -10.29
CA ALA A 20 9.80 0.74 -10.11
C ALA A 20 9.80 2.23 -10.52
N ASN A 21 10.90 2.94 -10.26
CA ASN A 21 11.05 4.35 -10.62
C ASN A 21 11.42 4.60 -12.10
N THR A 22 11.72 3.54 -12.85
CA THR A 22 12.22 3.65 -14.24
C THR A 22 11.35 2.95 -15.28
N ALA A 23 10.43 2.09 -14.83
CA ALA A 23 9.52 1.36 -15.68
C ALA A 23 8.63 2.32 -16.47
N ARG A 24 8.54 2.10 -17.78
CA ARG A 24 7.68 2.91 -18.68
C ARG A 24 6.36 2.23 -19.00
N LEU A 25 6.30 0.91 -18.81
CA LEU A 25 5.13 0.09 -19.06
C LEU A 25 4.74 -0.64 -17.78
N ARG A 26 3.43 -0.84 -17.56
CA ARG A 26 2.94 -1.64 -16.42
C ARG A 26 3.55 -3.05 -16.40
N ALA A 27 3.74 -3.67 -17.56
CA ALA A 27 4.38 -4.98 -17.68
C ALA A 27 5.85 -5.01 -17.23
N GLU A 28 6.52 -3.86 -17.12
CA GLU A 28 7.91 -3.75 -16.67
C GLU A 28 7.99 -3.32 -15.19
N HIS A 29 6.89 -2.84 -14.62
CA HIS A 29 6.86 -2.32 -13.25
C HIS A 29 6.77 -3.49 -12.24
N PRO A 30 7.75 -3.66 -11.32
CA PRO A 30 7.78 -4.80 -10.41
C PRO A 30 6.52 -4.94 -9.55
N ALA A 31 6.00 -3.83 -9.02
CA ALA A 31 4.76 -3.87 -8.22
C ALA A 31 3.54 -4.31 -9.06
N CYS A 32 3.44 -3.88 -10.33
CA CYS A 32 2.38 -4.37 -11.22
C CYS A 32 2.52 -5.87 -11.48
N GLN A 33 3.75 -6.39 -11.59
CA GLN A 33 3.99 -7.83 -11.75
C GLN A 33 3.52 -8.64 -10.52
N VAL A 34 3.63 -8.09 -9.32
CA VAL A 34 3.06 -8.73 -8.11
C VAL A 34 1.53 -8.77 -8.21
N VAL A 35 0.89 -7.64 -8.52
CA VAL A 35 -0.57 -7.58 -8.68
C VAL A 35 -1.06 -8.53 -9.77
N ILE A 36 -0.39 -8.58 -10.93
CA ILE A 36 -0.72 -9.51 -12.02
C ILE A 36 -0.69 -10.96 -11.55
N ARG A 37 0.36 -11.39 -10.83
CA ARG A 37 0.46 -12.78 -10.32
C ARG A 37 -0.66 -13.13 -9.33
N VAL A 38 -1.05 -12.16 -8.50
CA VAL A 38 -2.14 -12.33 -7.54
C VAL A 38 -3.48 -12.46 -8.27
N VAL A 39 -3.73 -11.62 -9.27
CA VAL A 39 -4.92 -11.70 -10.13
C VAL A 39 -4.95 -13.03 -10.90
N GLU A 40 -3.82 -13.49 -11.45
CA GLU A 40 -3.73 -14.79 -12.13
C GLU A 40 -4.06 -15.96 -11.19
N SER A 41 -3.66 -15.87 -9.92
CA SER A 41 -3.97 -16.87 -8.90
C SER A 41 -5.47 -16.88 -8.57
N ASP A 42 -6.09 -15.71 -8.50
CA ASP A 42 -7.54 -15.54 -8.30
C ASP A 42 -8.35 -16.08 -9.47
N LEU A 43 -7.93 -15.80 -10.71
CA LEU A 43 -8.55 -16.36 -11.92
C LEU A 43 -8.45 -17.88 -11.98
N ALA A 44 -7.34 -18.47 -11.52
CA ALA A 44 -7.18 -19.92 -11.43
C ALA A 44 -8.07 -20.55 -10.34
N ALA A 45 -8.44 -19.78 -9.31
CA ALA A 45 -9.28 -20.20 -8.20
C ALA A 45 -10.78 -19.88 -8.39
N ASP A 46 -11.17 -19.23 -9.51
CA ASP A 46 -12.53 -18.71 -9.77
C ASP A 46 -13.03 -17.77 -8.66
N GLY A 47 -12.14 -16.86 -8.22
CA GLY A 47 -12.40 -15.93 -7.11
C GLY A 47 -11.68 -14.60 -7.24
N ALA A 48 -11.77 -13.78 -6.18
CA ALA A 48 -11.09 -12.49 -6.03
C ALA A 48 -10.52 -12.32 -4.61
N GLU A 49 -10.28 -13.44 -3.93
CA GLU A 49 -9.92 -13.44 -2.51
C GLU A 49 -8.51 -12.89 -2.31
N HIS A 50 -7.54 -13.33 -3.12
CA HIS A 50 -6.14 -12.98 -2.95
C HIS A 50 -5.91 -11.49 -3.22
N VAL A 51 -6.56 -10.92 -4.23
CA VAL A 51 -6.39 -9.51 -4.58
C VAL A 51 -7.07 -8.58 -3.58
N ASN A 52 -8.21 -8.99 -3.01
CA ASN A 52 -8.84 -8.27 -1.91
C ASN A 52 -7.97 -8.30 -0.64
N MET A 53 -7.39 -9.46 -0.32
CA MET A 53 -6.48 -9.60 0.81
C MET A 53 -5.21 -8.77 0.65
N LEU A 54 -4.65 -8.72 -0.57
CA LEU A 54 -3.52 -7.86 -0.92
C LEU A 54 -3.87 -6.38 -0.70
N ALA A 55 -5.02 -5.93 -1.19
CA ALA A 55 -5.46 -4.55 -1.06
C ALA A 55 -5.66 -4.13 0.41
N ILE A 56 -6.30 -5.00 1.21
CA ILE A 56 -6.51 -4.77 2.65
C ILE A 56 -5.15 -4.69 3.37
N GLY A 57 -4.26 -5.65 3.14
CA GLY A 57 -2.94 -5.67 3.77
C GLY A 57 -2.09 -4.47 3.41
N ALA A 58 -2.10 -4.06 2.13
CA ALA A 58 -1.42 -2.85 1.68
C ALA A 58 -2.02 -1.59 2.34
N GLY A 59 -3.34 -1.51 2.51
CA GLY A 59 -3.99 -0.42 3.24
C GLY A 59 -3.57 -0.36 4.72
N VAL A 60 -3.52 -1.51 5.39
CA VAL A 60 -3.05 -1.62 6.80
C VAL A 60 -1.58 -1.22 6.92
N ALA A 61 -0.73 -1.69 6.01
CA ALA A 61 0.68 -1.33 5.93
C ALA A 61 0.87 0.19 5.76
N ALA A 62 0.15 0.78 4.81
CA ALA A 62 0.18 2.22 4.57
C ALA A 62 -0.28 3.02 5.79
N ALA A 63 -1.39 2.63 6.43
CA ALA A 63 -1.89 3.28 7.63
C ALA A 63 -0.91 3.19 8.80
N GLY A 64 -0.34 2.00 9.04
CA GLY A 64 0.64 1.76 10.12
C GLY A 64 1.90 2.61 9.96
N LEU A 65 2.47 2.65 8.76
CA LEU A 65 3.67 3.47 8.49
C LEU A 65 3.37 4.97 8.54
N THR A 66 2.17 5.39 8.13
CA THR A 66 1.74 6.79 8.25
C THR A 66 1.63 7.20 9.72
N ALA A 67 1.02 6.34 10.54
CA ALA A 67 0.90 6.57 11.98
C ALA A 67 2.27 6.61 12.67
N TRP A 68 3.20 5.74 12.26
CA TRP A 68 4.56 5.73 12.79
C TRP A 68 5.31 7.03 12.45
N LEU A 69 5.29 7.46 11.19
CA LEU A 69 5.88 8.75 10.77
C LEU A 69 5.29 9.95 11.52
N ALA A 70 3.96 9.95 11.70
CA ALA A 70 3.26 11.00 12.44
C ALA A 70 3.68 11.03 13.91
N GLN A 71 3.77 9.85 14.55
CA GLN A 71 4.16 9.72 15.96
C GLN A 71 5.59 10.20 16.21
N GLU A 72 6.55 9.80 15.37
CA GLU A 72 7.97 10.15 15.53
C GLU A 72 8.24 11.62 15.17
N GLY A 73 7.42 12.19 14.29
CA GLY A 73 7.52 13.59 13.90
C GLY A 73 6.78 14.58 14.80
N ASP A 74 5.94 14.11 15.74
CA ASP A 74 4.92 14.92 16.44
C ASP A 74 4.03 15.70 15.44
N ARG A 75 3.52 14.99 14.43
CA ARG A 75 2.74 15.55 13.31
C ARG A 75 1.39 14.88 13.18
N ASP A 76 0.45 15.56 12.52
CA ASP A 76 -0.81 14.95 12.11
C ASP A 76 -0.59 14.02 10.90
N THR A 77 -1.29 12.88 10.86
CA THR A 77 -1.22 11.95 9.74
C THR A 77 -1.68 12.57 8.42
N THR A 78 -2.60 13.55 8.47
CA THR A 78 -3.06 14.32 7.31
C THR A 78 -1.94 15.15 6.71
N ASP A 79 -1.01 15.66 7.53
CA ASP A 79 0.14 16.43 7.04
C ASP A 79 1.12 15.53 6.28
N ILE A 80 1.37 14.31 6.79
CA ILE A 80 2.20 13.31 6.13
C ILE A 80 1.61 12.94 4.76
N ILE A 81 0.31 12.64 4.70
CA ILE A 81 -0.39 12.32 3.45
C ILE A 81 -0.34 13.51 2.47
N SER A 82 -0.52 14.73 2.97
CA SER A 82 -0.51 15.94 2.12
C SER A 82 0.89 16.26 1.56
N GLU A 83 1.96 15.89 2.28
CA GLU A 83 3.32 15.97 1.76
C GLU A 83 3.57 14.94 0.67
N PHE A 84 3.12 13.70 0.88
CA PHE A 84 3.16 12.68 -0.15
C PHE A 84 2.42 13.14 -1.42
N GLU A 85 1.20 13.67 -1.29
CA GLU A 85 0.42 14.18 -2.42
C GLU A 85 1.19 15.24 -3.23
N LYS A 86 1.89 16.16 -2.55
CA LYS A 86 2.72 17.18 -3.22
C LYS A 86 3.91 16.58 -3.96
N VAL A 87 4.61 15.63 -3.34
CA VAL A 87 5.79 14.98 -3.93
C VAL A 87 5.37 14.09 -5.09
N ALA A 88 4.38 13.22 -4.90
CA ALA A 88 3.89 12.31 -5.92
C ALA A 88 3.18 13.06 -7.06
N GLY A 89 2.49 14.18 -6.79
CA GLY A 89 1.94 15.05 -7.83
C GLY A 89 3.02 15.68 -8.72
N SER A 90 4.22 15.95 -8.19
CA SER A 90 5.36 16.42 -8.99
C SER A 90 6.01 15.33 -9.84
N GLN A 91 5.79 14.06 -9.50
CA GLN A 91 6.32 12.88 -10.18
C GLN A 91 5.26 12.17 -11.06
N GLY A 92 4.03 12.69 -11.10
CA GLY A 92 2.92 12.11 -11.87
C GLY A 92 2.30 10.85 -11.26
N PHE A 93 2.51 10.61 -9.96
CA PHE A 93 2.17 9.36 -9.24
C PHE A 93 1.09 9.52 -8.16
N ALA A 94 0.62 10.74 -7.85
CA ALA A 94 -0.45 10.92 -6.86
C ALA A 94 -1.82 10.81 -7.54
N SER A 95 -2.51 9.70 -7.38
CA SER A 95 -3.94 9.67 -7.67
C SER A 95 -4.73 10.27 -6.50
N THR A 96 -5.72 11.10 -6.83
CA THR A 96 -6.71 11.59 -5.86
C THR A 96 -7.39 10.46 -5.08
N PRO A 97 -7.76 9.30 -5.70
CA PRO A 97 -8.31 8.15 -4.98
C PRO A 97 -7.46 7.61 -3.82
N LEU A 98 -6.15 7.44 -3.99
CA LEU A 98 -5.28 6.95 -2.92
C LEU A 98 -5.29 7.90 -1.71
N VAL A 99 -5.12 9.19 -1.97
CA VAL A 99 -5.03 10.22 -0.92
C VAL A 99 -6.33 10.31 -0.13
N GLU A 100 -7.47 10.32 -0.82
CA GLU A 100 -8.79 10.34 -0.18
C GLU A 100 -9.02 9.09 0.65
N MET A 101 -8.68 7.92 0.10
CA MET A 101 -8.78 6.65 0.81
C MET A 101 -7.94 6.64 2.09
N LEU A 102 -6.67 7.07 2.05
CA LEU A 102 -5.80 7.13 3.23
C LEU A 102 -6.34 8.10 4.29
N LYS A 103 -6.81 9.28 3.88
CA LYS A 103 -7.44 10.25 4.78
C LYS A 103 -8.67 9.65 5.46
N THR A 104 -9.52 8.95 4.72
CA THR A 104 -10.71 8.28 5.27
C THR A 104 -10.31 7.14 6.21
N LEU A 105 -9.39 6.28 5.82
CA LEU A 105 -8.94 5.11 6.59
C LEU A 105 -8.43 5.50 7.99
N LEU A 106 -7.75 6.63 8.09
CA LEU A 106 -7.16 7.13 9.35
C LEU A 106 -8.16 7.86 10.27
N THR A 107 -9.44 7.97 9.91
CA THR A 107 -10.48 8.54 10.80
C THR A 107 -11.03 7.55 11.85
N GLY A 108 -10.40 6.37 11.99
CA GLY A 108 -10.78 5.33 12.94
C GLY A 108 -11.82 4.34 12.38
N PRO A 109 -12.58 3.64 13.24
CA PRO A 109 -13.42 2.52 12.81
C PRO A 109 -14.47 2.86 11.74
N ALA A 110 -15.08 4.05 11.81
CA ALA A 110 -16.04 4.50 10.80
C ALA A 110 -15.36 4.76 9.44
N GLY A 111 -14.10 5.20 9.46
CA GLY A 111 -13.27 5.39 8.28
C GLY A 111 -12.86 4.07 7.62
N MET A 112 -12.51 3.08 8.44
CA MET A 112 -12.21 1.71 7.96
C MET A 112 -13.41 1.10 7.23
N GLU A 113 -14.63 1.22 7.79
CA GLU A 113 -15.84 0.72 7.14
C GLU A 113 -16.13 1.44 5.81
N GLN A 114 -15.94 2.76 5.77
CA GLN A 114 -16.10 3.54 4.55
C GLN A 114 -15.07 3.16 3.49
N THR A 115 -13.82 2.95 3.89
CA THR A 115 -12.74 2.50 3.02
C THR A 115 -13.04 1.12 2.45
N ALA A 116 -13.50 0.18 3.26
CA ALA A 116 -13.90 -1.15 2.78
C ALA A 116 -15.02 -1.06 1.72
N LYS A 117 -16.04 -0.22 1.96
CA LYS A 117 -17.12 0.01 0.97
C LYS A 117 -16.61 0.66 -0.31
N PHE A 118 -15.70 1.61 -0.19
CA PHE A 118 -15.04 2.25 -1.34
C PHE A 118 -14.27 1.22 -2.16
N MET A 119 -13.46 0.37 -1.53
CA MET A 119 -12.66 -0.67 -2.20
C MET A 119 -13.54 -1.68 -2.95
N VAL A 120 -14.61 -2.18 -2.31
CA VAL A 120 -15.58 -3.09 -2.95
C VAL A 120 -16.26 -2.43 -4.14
N ARG A 121 -16.66 -1.16 -3.98
CA ARG A 121 -17.29 -0.42 -5.07
C ARG A 121 -16.32 -0.18 -6.22
N LEU A 122 -15.07 0.20 -5.93
CA LEU A 122 -14.05 0.44 -6.93
C LEU A 122 -13.79 -0.83 -7.74
N PHE A 123 -13.63 -1.97 -7.06
CA PHE A 123 -13.45 -3.27 -7.72
C PHE A 123 -14.60 -3.62 -8.68
N HIS A 124 -15.85 -3.32 -8.30
CA HIS A 124 -17.02 -3.58 -9.15
C HIS A 124 -17.22 -2.58 -10.28
N ASP A 125 -16.95 -1.29 -10.04
CA ASP A 125 -17.19 -0.21 -11.00
C ASP A 125 -16.04 -0.10 -12.02
N ASP A 126 -14.78 -0.30 -11.57
CA ASP A 126 -13.56 -0.18 -12.36
C ASP A 126 -12.42 -1.03 -11.76
N GLU A 127 -12.35 -2.29 -12.18
CA GLU A 127 -11.37 -3.28 -11.73
C GLU A 127 -9.92 -2.86 -12.02
N GLU A 128 -9.68 -2.16 -13.13
CA GLU A 128 -8.35 -1.67 -13.50
C GLU A 128 -7.89 -0.57 -12.53
N ALA A 129 -8.79 0.36 -12.19
CA ALA A 129 -8.50 1.40 -11.20
C ALA A 129 -8.28 0.82 -9.79
N PHE A 130 -8.94 -0.30 -9.44
CA PHE A 130 -8.67 -1.02 -8.21
C PHE A 130 -7.26 -1.60 -8.18
N TYR A 131 -6.79 -2.20 -9.28
CA TYR A 131 -5.42 -2.73 -9.37
C TYR A 131 -4.37 -1.64 -9.36
N ASP A 132 -4.62 -0.52 -10.05
CA ASP A 132 -3.75 0.65 -10.00
C ASP A 132 -3.64 1.20 -8.57
N LEU A 133 -4.75 1.26 -7.82
CA LEU A 133 -4.74 1.68 -6.42
C LEU A 133 -3.85 0.79 -5.52
N ILE A 134 -3.82 -0.54 -5.74
CA ILE A 134 -2.93 -1.45 -5.01
C ILE A 134 -1.47 -1.14 -5.31
N VAL A 135 -1.14 -0.88 -6.58
CA VAL A 135 0.22 -0.50 -7.00
C VAL A 135 0.64 0.82 -6.35
N GLU A 136 -0.27 1.80 -6.32
CA GLU A 136 -0.03 3.09 -5.69
C GLU A 136 0.14 2.98 -4.17
N LEU A 137 -0.62 2.11 -3.50
CA LEU A 137 -0.40 1.76 -2.09
C LEU A 137 1.03 1.22 -1.87
N GLY A 138 1.51 0.33 -2.74
CA GLY A 138 2.90 -0.15 -2.70
C GLY A 138 3.92 0.99 -2.81
N GLY A 139 3.72 1.91 -3.75
CA GLY A 139 4.56 3.10 -3.92
C GLY A 139 4.53 4.06 -2.73
N TYR A 140 3.35 4.24 -2.11
CA TYR A 140 3.19 5.00 -0.89
C TYR A 140 3.98 4.38 0.28
N ILE A 141 3.82 3.07 0.49
CA ILE A 141 4.55 2.33 1.52
C ILE A 141 6.06 2.47 1.33
N ALA A 142 6.55 2.27 0.10
CA ALA A 142 7.97 2.45 -0.23
C ALA A 142 8.47 3.87 0.09
N SER A 143 7.64 4.88 -0.16
CA SER A 143 7.94 6.28 0.18
C SER A 143 8.01 6.50 1.69
N CYS A 144 7.08 5.93 2.47
CA CYS A 144 7.12 6.00 3.93
C CYS A 144 8.38 5.34 4.51
N ILE A 145 8.77 4.17 3.99
CA ILE A 145 10.02 3.48 4.37
C ILE A 145 11.24 4.36 4.07
N GLY A 146 11.25 4.99 2.89
CA GLY A 146 12.30 5.94 2.51
C GLY A 146 12.39 7.15 3.44
N LEU A 147 11.25 7.70 3.87
CA LEU A 147 11.19 8.82 4.81
C LEU A 147 11.67 8.42 6.21
N LEU A 148 11.26 7.26 6.73
CA LEU A 148 11.74 6.75 8.02
C LEU A 148 13.27 6.61 8.03
N ALA A 149 13.83 6.07 6.95
CA ALA A 149 15.28 5.95 6.79
C ALA A 149 15.97 7.30 6.64
N ALA A 150 15.43 8.21 5.83
CA ALA A 150 16.00 9.55 5.61
C ALA A 150 16.01 10.42 6.88
N HIS A 151 15.01 10.25 7.75
CA HIS A 151 14.94 10.92 9.05
C HIS A 151 15.76 10.22 10.14
N GLY A 152 16.37 9.07 9.86
CA GLY A 152 17.14 8.29 10.83
C GLY A 152 16.28 7.67 11.94
N ILE A 153 14.97 7.52 11.70
CA ILE A 153 14.01 6.96 12.65
C ILE A 153 14.15 5.43 12.70
N SER A 154 14.18 4.80 11.52
CA SER A 154 14.31 3.35 11.39
C SER A 154 15.04 3.01 10.09
N SER A 155 15.89 1.98 10.11
CA SER A 155 16.52 1.53 8.87
C SER A 155 15.50 0.85 7.96
N ARG A 156 15.83 0.70 6.68
CA ARG A 156 14.95 -0.01 5.73
C ARG A 156 14.67 -1.44 6.19
N ASP A 157 15.70 -2.16 6.64
CA ASP A 157 15.57 -3.56 7.04
C ASP A 157 14.74 -3.69 8.33
N ASP A 158 14.98 -2.83 9.32
CA ASP A 158 14.20 -2.81 10.57
C ASP A 158 12.73 -2.45 10.31
N THR A 159 12.48 -1.53 9.37
CA THR A 159 11.11 -1.15 8.99
C THR A 159 10.39 -2.30 8.30
N LEU A 160 11.07 -3.05 7.45
CA LEU A 160 10.50 -4.23 6.78
C LEU A 160 10.19 -5.35 7.77
N GLU A 161 11.06 -5.61 8.74
CA GLU A 161 10.82 -6.59 9.81
C GLU A 161 9.64 -6.17 10.70
N ALA A 162 9.58 -4.90 11.10
CA ALA A 162 8.45 -4.38 11.87
C ALA A 162 7.14 -4.46 11.09
N LEU A 163 7.18 -4.19 9.78
CA LEU A 163 6.01 -4.26 8.92
C LEU A 163 5.50 -5.70 8.76
N ASP A 164 6.39 -6.66 8.56
CA ASP A 164 6.06 -8.09 8.47
C ASP A 164 5.39 -8.57 9.77
N GLY A 165 5.96 -8.24 10.92
CA GLY A 165 5.37 -8.58 12.23
C GLY A 165 4.00 -7.93 12.48
N MET A 166 3.80 -6.70 12.00
CA MET A 166 2.50 -6.02 12.07
C MET A 166 1.44 -6.71 11.19
N LEU A 167 1.81 -7.09 9.96
CA LEU A 167 0.91 -7.79 9.05
C LEU A 167 0.57 -9.19 9.54
N ASP A 168 1.55 -9.93 10.07
CA ASP A 168 1.32 -11.23 10.70
C ASP A 168 0.32 -11.13 11.86
N SER A 169 0.50 -10.12 12.73
CA SER A 169 -0.43 -9.86 13.84
C SER A 169 -1.84 -9.50 13.35
N PHE A 170 -1.96 -8.79 12.23
CA PHE A 170 -3.25 -8.42 11.63
C PHE A 170 -4.00 -9.64 11.07
N TYR A 171 -3.29 -10.58 10.44
CA TYR A 171 -3.91 -11.77 9.83
C TYR A 171 -4.14 -12.91 10.82
N THR A 172 -3.42 -12.95 11.94
CA THR A 172 -3.52 -14.02 12.96
C THR A 172 -4.33 -13.64 14.19
N GLY A 173 -4.59 -12.34 14.41
CA GLY A 173 -5.40 -11.80 15.50
C GLY A 173 -6.89 -11.89 15.26
#